data_AF-A0AAD4MDV5-F1
#
_entry.id   AF-A0AAD4MDV5-F1
#
_cell.length_a   1.000
_cell.length_b   1.000
_cell.length_c   1.000
_cell.angle_alpha   90.00
_cell.angle_beta   90.00
_cell.angle_gamma   90.00
#
_symmetry.space_group_name_H-M   'P 1'
#
loop_
_entity.id
_entity.type
_entity.pdbx_description
1 polymer ?
#
loop_
_entity_poly.entity_id
_entity_poly.type
_entity_poly.pdbx_seq_one_letter_code
_entity_poly.pdbx_strand_id
1 'polypeptide(L)'
;MASSSSSSPELSPPSHTHPPDPYKYSTIDEVLDDLSSRFILNLPDGELASLERICFQVEQAFIREENPKFPSLPLKKFSEMFFQACPLLERWRGDHDGAFNHFMRYKTRVPVCGAIMLNDTWDKVGFHSFLL
;
A
#
# COMPACT_ATOMS: atom_id res chain seq x y z
N MET A 1 -34.36 -13.50 -42.78
CA MET A 1 -35.28 -12.42 -42.32
C MET A 1 -35.72 -12.74 -40.91
N ALA A 2 -35.91 -11.70 -40.11
CA ALA A 2 -36.10 -11.69 -38.66
C ALA A 2 -37.28 -12.54 -38.13
N SER A 3 -37.19 -12.98 -36.88
CA SER A 3 -38.09 -12.47 -35.81
C SER A 3 -37.70 -13.03 -34.44
N SER A 4 -37.71 -12.10 -33.48
CA SER A 4 -37.27 -12.18 -32.09
C SER A 4 -38.22 -13.01 -31.21
N SER A 5 -37.72 -13.43 -30.04
CA SER A 5 -38.58 -13.55 -28.85
C SER A 5 -37.82 -13.07 -27.62
N SER A 6 -38.44 -12.07 -26.99
CA SER A 6 -38.05 -11.33 -25.80
C SER A 6 -38.30 -12.16 -24.54
N SER A 7 -37.38 -12.14 -23.58
CA SER A 7 -37.68 -12.54 -22.20
C SER A 7 -37.09 -11.52 -21.23
N SER A 8 -37.98 -10.95 -20.41
CA SER A 8 -37.72 -9.98 -19.35
C SER A 8 -36.74 -10.51 -18.29
N PRO A 9 -35.95 -9.65 -17.63
CA PRO A 9 -35.12 -10.08 -16.51
C PRO A 9 -35.94 -10.12 -15.22
N GLU A 10 -35.97 -11.30 -14.59
CA GLU A 10 -36.43 -11.53 -13.23
C GLU A 10 -35.38 -10.97 -12.25
N LEU A 11 -35.76 -10.02 -11.39
CA LEU A 11 -34.89 -9.47 -10.35
C LEU A 11 -34.89 -10.41 -9.13
N SER A 12 -33.86 -11.26 -9.03
CA SER A 12 -33.60 -12.03 -7.82
C SER A 12 -33.14 -11.10 -6.68
N PRO A 13 -33.70 -11.23 -5.45
CA PRO A 13 -33.25 -10.44 -4.30
C PRO A 13 -31.84 -10.89 -3.84
N PRO A 14 -31.01 -9.99 -3.27
CA PRO A 14 -29.65 -10.32 -2.88
C PRO A 14 -29.67 -11.26 -1.67
N SER A 15 -29.19 -12.49 -1.86
CA SER A 15 -28.94 -13.44 -0.78
C SER A 15 -27.65 -13.07 -0.04
N HIS A 16 -27.78 -12.27 1.01
CA HIS A 16 -26.69 -12.03 1.97
C HIS A 16 -26.71 -13.08 3.09
N THR A 17 -26.10 -14.23 2.83
CA THR A 17 -25.63 -15.13 3.89
C THR A 17 -24.21 -15.58 3.54
N HIS A 18 -23.24 -14.68 3.69
CA HIS A 18 -21.83 -15.07 3.74
C HIS A 18 -21.34 -14.80 5.17
N PRO A 19 -20.74 -15.78 5.87
CA PRO A 19 -19.96 -15.47 7.07
C PRO A 19 -18.87 -14.46 6.68
N PRO A 20 -18.52 -13.50 7.55
CA PRO A 20 -17.46 -12.55 7.25
C PRO A 20 -16.17 -13.35 7.10
N ASP A 21 -15.68 -13.46 5.86
CA ASP A 21 -14.37 -14.04 5.63
C ASP A 21 -13.36 -13.24 6.47
N PRO A 22 -12.54 -13.90 7.29
CA PRO A 22 -11.55 -13.21 8.12
C PRO A 22 -10.48 -12.48 7.28
N TYR A 23 -10.45 -12.74 5.98
CA TYR A 23 -9.62 -12.05 5.00
C TYR A 23 -10.53 -11.34 4.02
N LYS A 24 -10.64 -10.02 4.19
CA LYS A 24 -11.56 -9.13 3.48
C LYS A 24 -11.38 -9.10 1.96
N TYR A 25 -10.22 -9.53 1.45
CA TYR A 25 -9.82 -9.44 0.05
C TYR A 25 -9.40 -10.79 -0.51
N SER A 26 -9.87 -11.11 -1.71
CA SER A 26 -9.67 -12.40 -2.37
C SER A 26 -8.58 -12.35 -3.45
N THR A 27 -8.28 -11.17 -3.97
CA THR A 27 -7.27 -10.96 -5.03
C THR A 27 -6.19 -9.97 -4.61
N ILE A 28 -5.04 -10.02 -5.29
CA ILE A 28 -3.94 -9.08 -5.03
C ILE A 28 -4.31 -7.66 -5.45
N ASP A 29 -5.13 -7.52 -6.49
CA ASP A 29 -5.57 -6.22 -7.00
C ASP A 29 -6.51 -5.52 -6.01
N GLU A 30 -7.41 -6.26 -5.36
CA GLU A 30 -8.26 -5.74 -4.27
C GLU A 30 -7.44 -5.25 -3.07
N VAL A 31 -6.38 -5.96 -2.72
CA VAL A 31 -5.46 -5.54 -1.66
C VAL A 31 -4.72 -4.28 -2.06
N LEU A 32 -4.18 -4.23 -3.28
CA LEU A 32 -3.47 -3.04 -3.78
C LEU A 32 -4.40 -1.83 -3.89
N ASP A 33 -5.65 -2.01 -4.28
CA ASP A 33 -6.66 -0.95 -4.31
C ASP A 33 -6.97 -0.42 -2.90
N ASP A 34 -7.21 -1.30 -1.93
CA ASP A 34 -7.41 -0.93 -0.52
C ASP A 34 -6.21 -0.16 0.04
N LEU A 35 -4.99 -0.65 -0.18
CA LEU A 35 -3.78 0.01 0.26
C LEU A 35 -3.58 1.36 -0.46
N SER A 36 -3.89 1.46 -1.74
CA SER A 36 -3.82 2.73 -2.47
C SER A 36 -4.77 3.77 -1.88
N SER A 37 -5.97 3.36 -1.47
CA SER A 37 -6.93 4.24 -0.83
C SER A 37 -6.47 4.72 0.55
N ARG A 38 -5.85 3.82 1.33
CA ARG A 38 -5.38 4.11 2.69
C ARG A 38 -4.13 4.98 2.73
N PHE A 39 -3.19 4.75 1.83
CA PHE A 39 -1.85 5.33 1.90
C PHE A 39 -1.58 6.42 0.85
N ILE A 40 -2.28 6.42 -0.29
CA ILE A 40 -2.01 7.35 -1.40
C ILE A 40 -3.17 8.32 -1.67
N LEU A 41 -4.42 7.85 -1.79
CA LEU A 41 -5.55 8.70 -2.22
C LEU A 41 -5.80 9.91 -1.31
N ASN A 42 -5.49 9.78 -0.02
CA ASN A 42 -5.74 10.82 0.99
C ASN A 42 -4.53 11.73 1.22
N LEU A 43 -3.46 11.63 0.42
CA LEU A 43 -2.31 12.50 0.52
C LEU A 43 -2.61 13.90 -0.04
N PRO A 44 -2.06 14.96 0.56
CA PRO A 44 -2.13 16.29 -0.03
C PRO A 44 -1.31 16.35 -1.33
N ASP A 45 -1.71 17.23 -2.26
CA ASP A 45 -1.08 17.36 -3.59
C ASP A 45 0.44 17.59 -3.52
N GLY A 46 0.91 18.32 -2.51
CA GLY A 46 2.34 18.56 -2.29
C GLY A 46 3.12 17.28 -1.97
N GLU A 47 2.51 16.31 -1.30
CA GLU A 47 3.13 15.01 -1.04
C GLU A 47 3.02 14.08 -2.26
N LEU A 48 1.90 14.12 -2.99
CA LEU A 48 1.74 13.39 -4.26
C LEU A 48 2.69 13.86 -5.36
N ALA A 49 3.21 15.09 -5.26
CA ALA A 49 4.23 15.59 -6.17
C ALA A 49 5.64 15.05 -5.89
N SER A 50 5.92 14.52 -4.68
CA SER A 50 7.23 14.02 -4.27
C SER A 50 7.29 12.50 -4.35
N LEU A 51 8.20 12.00 -5.19
CA LEU A 51 8.47 10.57 -5.31
C LEU A 51 8.90 9.97 -3.97
N GLU A 52 9.71 10.68 -3.20
CA GLU A 52 10.19 10.24 -1.89
C GLU A 52 9.03 10.00 -0.92
N ARG A 53 8.09 10.96 -0.84
CA ARG A 53 6.90 10.85 0.01
C ARG A 53 6.02 9.68 -0.40
N ILE A 54 5.77 9.52 -1.70
CA ILE A 54 5.02 8.36 -2.23
C ILE A 54 5.72 7.05 -1.87
N CYS A 55 7.03 6.94 -2.08
CA CYS A 55 7.77 5.71 -1.80
C CYS A 55 7.78 5.35 -0.30
N PHE A 56 7.82 6.34 0.60
CA PHE A 56 7.64 6.07 2.03
C PHE A 56 6.25 5.51 2.34
N GLN A 57 5.20 6.02 1.70
CA GLN A 57 3.84 5.51 1.91
C GLN A 57 3.67 4.09 1.36
N VAL A 58 4.29 3.79 0.23
CA VAL A 58 4.33 2.44 -0.36
C VAL A 58 5.08 1.47 0.56
N GLU A 59 6.19 1.91 1.19
CA GLU A 59 6.88 1.12 2.18
C GLU A 59 6.04 0.88 3.44
N GLN A 60 5.31 1.90 3.93
CA GLN A 60 4.39 1.73 5.06
C GLN A 60 3.24 0.77 4.73
N ALA A 61 2.71 0.83 3.50
CA ALA A 61 1.70 -0.11 3.01
C ALA A 61 2.24 -1.54 2.99
N PHE A 62 3.49 -1.74 2.54
CA PHE A 62 4.14 -3.06 2.53
C PHE A 62 4.34 -3.64 3.94
N ILE A 63 4.72 -2.82 4.93
CA ILE A 63 4.97 -3.26 6.31
C ILE A 63 3.67 -3.57 7.06
N ARG A 64 2.61 -2.79 6.80
CA ARG A 64 1.32 -2.91 7.49
C ARG A 64 0.37 -3.92 6.84
N GLU A 65 0.75 -4.51 5.71
CA GLU A 65 -0.06 -5.56 5.09
C GLU A 65 -0.01 -6.83 5.96
N GLU A 66 -1.11 -7.10 6.65
CA GLU A 66 -1.25 -8.21 7.59
C GLU A 66 -1.90 -9.45 6.96
N ASN A 67 -2.33 -9.40 5.69
CA ASN A 67 -2.99 -10.53 5.04
C ASN A 67 -2.02 -11.69 4.81
N PRO A 68 -2.19 -12.85 5.50
CA PRO A 68 -1.30 -14.00 5.35
C PRO A 68 -1.44 -14.71 4.00
N LYS A 69 -2.50 -14.40 3.22
CA LYS A 69 -2.64 -14.87 1.83
C LYS A 69 -1.83 -14.04 0.85
N PHE A 70 -1.36 -12.86 1.27
CA PHE A 70 -0.52 -12.02 0.44
C PHE A 70 0.85 -12.69 0.26
N PRO A 71 1.34 -12.84 -0.97
CA PRO A 71 2.64 -13.47 -1.19
C PRO A 71 3.74 -12.66 -0.52
N SER A 72 4.72 -13.34 0.08
CA SER A 72 5.94 -12.67 0.54
C SER A 72 6.72 -12.17 -0.67
N LEU A 73 6.59 -10.88 -0.95
CA LEU A 73 7.21 -10.20 -2.09
C LEU A 73 8.36 -9.31 -1.59
N PRO A 74 9.46 -9.17 -2.34
CA PRO A 74 10.44 -8.14 -2.04
C PRO A 74 9.82 -6.75 -2.28
N LEU A 75 10.18 -5.77 -1.45
CA LEU A 75 9.66 -4.39 -1.52
C LEU A 75 9.73 -3.82 -2.94
N LYS A 76 10.82 -4.08 -3.68
CA LYS A 76 10.96 -3.64 -5.07
C LYS A 76 9.80 -4.13 -5.95
N LYS A 77 9.49 -5.42 -5.91
CA LYS A 77 8.41 -6.02 -6.69
C LYS A 77 7.03 -5.57 -6.22
N PHE A 78 6.85 -5.42 -4.91
CA PHE A 78 5.62 -4.84 -4.35
C PHE A 78 5.40 -3.41 -4.87
N SER A 79 6.41 -2.55 -4.80
CA SER A 79 6.30 -1.16 -5.25
C SER A 79 6.03 -1.05 -6.75
N GLU A 80 6.58 -1.97 -7.56
CA GLU A 80 6.28 -2.05 -8.99
C GLU A 80 4.80 -2.36 -9.21
N MET A 81 4.29 -3.43 -8.58
CA MET A 81 2.87 -3.79 -8.68
C MET A 81 1.95 -2.67 -8.19
N PHE A 82 2.33 -1.99 -7.12
CA PHE A 82 1.58 -0.87 -6.55
C PHE A 82 1.50 0.32 -7.50
N PHE A 83 2.61 0.67 -8.18
CA PHE A 83 2.65 1.76 -9.16
C PHE A 83 1.83 1.41 -10.42
N GLN A 84 1.73 0.13 -10.75
CA GLN A 84 0.91 -0.35 -11.85
C GLN A 84 -0.59 -0.34 -11.51
N ALA A 85 -0.95 -0.63 -10.27
CA ALA A 85 -2.34 -0.68 -9.80
C ALA A 85 -2.95 0.70 -9.56
N CYS A 86 -2.14 1.72 -9.23
CA CYS A 86 -2.62 3.05 -8.89
C CYS A 86 -2.46 4.05 -10.06
N PRO A 87 -3.55 4.52 -10.70
CA PRO A 87 -3.49 5.47 -11.82
C PRO A 87 -2.82 6.81 -11.46
N LEU A 88 -2.89 7.24 -10.19
CA LEU A 88 -2.26 8.48 -9.74
C LEU A 88 -0.73 8.46 -9.84
N LEU A 89 -0.14 7.26 -9.84
CA LEU A 89 1.31 7.05 -9.88
C LEU A 89 1.84 6.81 -11.30
N GLU A 90 1.00 6.94 -12.33
CA GLU A 90 1.34 6.61 -13.72
C GLU A 90 2.57 7.36 -14.24
N ARG A 91 2.77 8.61 -13.78
CA ARG A 91 3.96 9.42 -14.12
C ARG A 91 5.29 8.78 -13.70
N TRP A 92 5.28 7.89 -12.71
CA TRP A 92 6.46 7.21 -12.16
C TRP A 92 6.56 5.75 -12.64
N ARG A 93 5.58 5.25 -13.37
CA ARG A 93 5.49 3.85 -13.81
C ARG A 93 6.53 3.49 -14.88
N GLY A 94 6.91 4.44 -15.73
CA GLY A 94 7.80 4.21 -16.87
C GLY A 94 9.26 3.91 -16.52
N ASP A 95 9.75 4.37 -15.37
CA ASP A 95 11.10 4.12 -14.87
C ASP A 95 11.07 3.76 -13.38
N HIS A 96 10.41 2.64 -13.08
CA HIS A 96 10.32 2.13 -11.70
C HIS A 96 11.70 1.86 -11.09
N ASP A 97 12.62 1.29 -11.87
CA ASP A 97 13.97 0.98 -11.41
C ASP A 97 14.76 2.24 -11.03
N GLY A 98 14.69 3.30 -11.84
CA GLY A 98 15.27 4.59 -11.52
C GLY A 98 14.63 5.21 -10.28
N ALA A 99 13.30 5.20 -10.20
CA ALA A 99 12.55 5.73 -9.08
C ALA A 99 12.88 5.01 -7.75
N PHE A 100 12.94 3.68 -7.77
CA PHE A 100 13.29 2.87 -6.62
C PHE A 100 14.74 3.12 -6.16
N ASN A 101 15.68 3.18 -7.10
CA ASN A 101 17.08 3.47 -6.78
C ASN A 101 17.25 4.88 -6.19
N HIS A 102 16.53 5.87 -6.71
CA HIS A 102 16.50 7.22 -6.17
C HIS A 102 15.96 7.22 -4.73
N PHE A 103 14.84 6.55 -4.50
CA PHE A 103 14.27 6.40 -3.15
C PHE A 103 15.25 5.76 -2.16
N MET A 104 15.91 4.66 -2.53
CA MET A 104 16.89 4.00 -1.64
C MET A 104 18.06 4.92 -1.29
N ARG A 105 18.56 5.70 -2.27
CA ARG A 105 19.62 6.70 -2.05
C ARG A 105 19.14 7.86 -1.17
N TYR A 106 17.91 8.32 -1.35
CA TYR A 106 17.33 9.35 -0.50
C TYR A 106 17.17 8.85 0.94
N LYS A 107 16.57 7.67 1.10
CA LYS A 107 16.31 7.04 2.40
C LYS A 107 17.57 6.88 3.25
N THR A 108 18.69 6.50 2.65
CA THR A 108 19.98 6.38 3.38
C THR A 108 20.57 7.71 3.85
N ARG A 109 20.11 8.84 3.30
CA ARG A 109 20.54 10.19 3.69
C ARG A 109 19.63 10.85 4.71
N VAL A 110 18.44 10.30 4.92
CA VAL A 110 17.49 10.82 5.91
C VAL A 110 18.13 10.68 7.30
N PRO A 111 18.35 11.79 8.02
CA PRO A 111 18.94 11.73 9.34
C PRO A 111 17.99 10.99 10.29
N VAL A 112 18.55 10.11 11.13
CA VAL A 112 17.79 9.39 12.14
C VAL A 112 18.14 9.96 13.50
N CYS A 113 17.12 10.30 14.30
CA CYS A 113 17.29 10.74 15.67
C CYS A 113 16.82 9.63 16.62
N GLY A 114 17.69 9.23 17.54
CA GLY A 114 17.36 8.24 18.56
C GLY A 114 17.44 8.85 19.95
N ALA A 115 16.68 8.27 20.90
CA ALA A 115 16.81 8.54 22.31
C ALA A 115 17.08 7.23 23.07
N ILE A 116 18.02 7.28 24.01
CA ILE A 116 18.29 6.21 24.97
C ILE A 116 17.77 6.70 26.32
N MET A 117 16.72 6.06 26.82
CA MET A 117 16.11 6.39 28.11
C MET A 117 16.57 5.37 29.14
N LEU A 118 17.20 5.85 30.22
CA LEU A 118 17.57 5.04 31.38
C LEU A 118 16.51 5.20 32.46
N ASN A 119 16.26 4.13 33.22
CA ASN A 119 15.48 4.25 34.44
C ASN A 119 16.33 4.81 35.60
N ASP A 120 15.68 5.20 36.70
CA ASP A 120 16.34 5.86 37.85
C ASP A 120 17.47 5.03 38.47
N THR A 121 17.40 3.70 38.35
CA THR A 121 18.39 2.75 38.87
C THR A 121 19.45 2.35 37.83
N TRP A 122 19.38 2.87 36.60
CA TRP A 122 20.34 2.67 35.50
C TRP A 122 20.55 1.19 35.09
N ASP A 123 19.67 0.28 35.50
CA ASP A 123 19.70 -1.15 35.18
C ASP A 123 18.81 -1.51 33.98
N LYS A 124 17.99 -0.58 33.49
CA LYS A 124 17.10 -0.77 32.33
C LYS A 124 17.28 0.34 31.30
N VAL A 125 17.19 -0.06 30.03
CA VAL A 125 17.33 0.82 28.88
C VAL A 125 16.09 0.70 27.98
N GLY A 126 15.44 1.83 27.71
CA GLY A 126 14.44 1.97 26.67
C GLY A 126 15.04 2.62 25.43
N PHE A 127 14.93 1.95 24.29
CA PHE A 127 15.36 2.49 22.99
C PHE A 127 14.16 3.09 22.26
N HIS A 128 14.32 4.31 21.76
CA HIS A 128 13.34 4.93 20.88
C HIS A 128 14.04 5.50 19.64
N SER A 129 13.54 5.18 18.46
CA SER A 129 14.08 5.65 17.18
C SER A 129 13.01 6.45 16.45
N PHE A 130 13.35 7.68 16.05
CA PHE A 130 12.53 8.54 15.21
C PHE A 130 13.21 8.67 13.84
N LEU A 131 12.49 8.30 12.79
CA LEU A 131 12.84 8.72 11.42
C LEU A 131 12.33 10.16 11.24
N LEU A 132 13.23 11.10 10.94
CA LEU A 132 12.89 12.50 10.60
C LEU A 132 12.32 12.62 9.18
#